data_AF-A0A940QF74-F1
#
_entry.id   AF-A0A940QF74-F1
#
_cell.length_a   1.000
_cell.length_b   1.000
_cell.length_c   1.000
_cell.angle_alpha   90.00
_cell.angle_beta   90.00
_cell.angle_gamma   90.00
#
_symmetry.space_group_name_H-M   'P 1'
#
loop_
_entity.id
_entity.type
_entity.pdbx_description
1 polymer ?
#
loop_
_entity_poly.entity_id
_entity_poly.type
_entity_poly.pdbx_seq_one_letter_code
_entity_poly.pdbx_strand_id
1 'polypeptide(L)'
;MNAKDILSRRFEKATFNGYKTDDVDEFLRELSGEFAQLQKEKNELERKLEVLADKIREYRDDEDALKDALLLAQKQGNQIVNESKAAAEKLRAETQAAVDKQLKETQEKADKITSDADEYAKRMTKEANERADKLVREARAKADEIDQMMKKQTEIQQNILQKTRKEADEYRNRLLTAYKSHMDLIAKLPEMCENEYIKQTAAEVEKREAERAKAAAKQAAAKPAPKPAEAAEKPAEPEKKSSVTAGAVEEPFRTIPEDKKPASGDDSPFFNINSMKKRHTTDIPFDNGGNSDK
;
A
#
# COMPACT_ATOMS: atom_id res chain seq x y z
N MET A 1 -70.71 -9.92 -103.77
CA MET A 1 -71.90 -9.06 -103.81
C MET A 1 -71.92 -8.22 -102.56
N ASN A 2 -72.22 -6.94 -102.71
CA ASN A 2 -72.58 -6.02 -101.64
C ASN A 2 -74.11 -5.78 -101.69
N ALA A 3 -74.71 -5.15 -100.69
CA ALA A 3 -76.16 -4.92 -100.63
C ALA A 3 -76.73 -4.21 -101.88
N LYS A 4 -75.94 -3.31 -102.49
CA LYS A 4 -76.28 -2.62 -103.75
C LYS A 4 -76.28 -3.55 -104.96
N ASP A 5 -75.43 -4.57 -104.97
CA ASP A 5 -75.32 -5.53 -106.08
C ASP A 5 -76.58 -6.40 -106.16
N ILE A 6 -77.17 -6.72 -105.00
CA ILE A 6 -78.44 -7.46 -104.86
C ILE A 6 -79.59 -6.65 -105.48
N LEU A 7 -79.72 -5.37 -105.12
CA LEU A 7 -80.74 -4.45 -105.66
C LEU A 7 -80.57 -4.17 -107.16
N SER A 8 -79.33 -4.24 -107.68
CA SER A 8 -79.05 -4.02 -109.11
C SER A 8 -79.22 -5.27 -109.98
N ARG A 9 -79.48 -6.43 -109.37
CA ARG A 9 -79.57 -7.72 -110.07
C ARG A 9 -80.82 -7.76 -110.95
N ARG A 10 -80.63 -8.03 -112.24
CA ARG A 10 -81.73 -8.28 -113.19
C ARG A 10 -81.83 -9.77 -113.51
N PHE A 11 -83.06 -10.23 -113.69
CA PHE A 11 -83.41 -11.59 -114.07
C PHE A 11 -84.05 -11.58 -115.46
N GLU A 12 -83.87 -12.65 -116.23
CA GLU A 12 -84.52 -12.81 -117.53
C GLU A 12 -86.02 -13.09 -117.34
N LYS A 13 -86.85 -12.54 -118.23
CA LYS A 13 -88.31 -12.70 -118.13
C LYS A 13 -88.72 -14.10 -118.60
N ALA A 14 -89.13 -14.94 -117.65
CA ALA A 14 -89.58 -16.29 -117.94
C ALA A 14 -90.83 -16.31 -118.85
N THR A 15 -90.80 -17.13 -119.90
CA THR A 15 -91.85 -17.21 -120.93
C THR A 15 -93.11 -17.97 -120.47
N PHE A 16 -92.99 -18.79 -119.42
CA PHE A 16 -94.10 -19.57 -118.85
C PHE A 16 -93.87 -19.79 -117.34
N ASN A 17 -94.92 -19.63 -116.52
CA ASN A 17 -94.93 -19.84 -115.06
C ASN A 17 -93.74 -19.26 -114.26
N GLY A 18 -93.33 -18.02 -114.54
CA GLY A 18 -92.32 -17.31 -113.74
C GLY A 18 -92.85 -16.78 -112.40
N TYR A 19 -91.94 -16.46 -111.48
CA TYR A 19 -92.25 -15.70 -110.27
C TYR A 19 -92.74 -14.28 -110.61
N LYS A 20 -93.56 -13.69 -109.74
CA LYS A 20 -93.98 -12.29 -109.90
C LYS A 20 -92.80 -11.35 -109.66
N THR A 21 -92.69 -10.30 -110.46
CA THR A 21 -91.65 -9.28 -110.32
C THR A 21 -91.73 -8.58 -108.96
N ASP A 22 -92.94 -8.25 -108.52
CA ASP A 22 -93.16 -7.40 -107.34
C ASP A 22 -92.79 -8.15 -106.05
N ASP A 23 -93.24 -9.40 -105.91
CA ASP A 23 -92.90 -10.30 -104.79
C ASP A 23 -91.36 -10.55 -104.72
N VAL A 24 -90.69 -10.66 -105.88
CA VAL A 24 -89.23 -10.83 -105.98
C VAL A 24 -88.48 -9.54 -105.64
N ASP A 25 -88.96 -8.38 -106.10
CA ASP A 25 -88.36 -7.08 -105.80
C ASP A 25 -88.50 -6.71 -104.32
N GLU A 26 -89.59 -7.12 -103.65
CA GLU A 26 -89.75 -6.95 -102.20
C GLU A 26 -88.76 -7.83 -101.42
N PHE A 27 -88.66 -9.12 -101.76
CA PHE A 27 -87.66 -10.02 -101.18
C PHE A 27 -86.21 -9.54 -101.39
N LEU A 28 -85.89 -8.99 -102.57
CA LEU A 28 -84.56 -8.42 -102.85
C LEU A 28 -84.25 -7.17 -102.02
N ARG A 29 -85.25 -6.40 -101.59
CA ARG A 29 -85.07 -5.27 -100.66
C ARG A 29 -84.79 -5.76 -99.23
N GLU A 30 -85.56 -6.73 -98.75
CA GLU A 30 -85.36 -7.33 -97.43
C GLU A 30 -83.98 -7.99 -97.34
N LEU A 31 -83.65 -8.86 -98.30
CA LEU A 31 -82.34 -9.50 -98.42
C LEU A 31 -81.20 -8.49 -98.54
N SER A 32 -81.39 -7.37 -99.25
CA SER A 32 -80.39 -6.30 -99.32
C SER A 32 -80.19 -5.61 -97.96
N GLY A 33 -81.27 -5.38 -97.21
CA GLY A 33 -81.23 -4.82 -95.86
C GLY A 33 -80.52 -5.73 -94.86
N GLU A 34 -80.89 -7.00 -94.80
CA GLU A 34 -80.23 -8.00 -93.95
C GLU A 34 -78.76 -8.16 -94.33
N PHE A 35 -78.43 -8.23 -95.62
CA PHE A 35 -77.05 -8.35 -96.07
C PHE A 35 -76.21 -7.11 -95.74
N ALA A 36 -76.79 -5.90 -95.81
CA ALA A 36 -76.15 -4.67 -95.38
C ALA A 36 -75.86 -4.67 -93.87
N GLN A 37 -76.81 -5.17 -93.06
CA GLN A 37 -76.64 -5.27 -91.61
C GLN A 37 -75.61 -6.34 -91.23
N LEU A 38 -75.70 -7.54 -91.80
CA LEU A 38 -74.72 -8.61 -91.61
C LEU A 38 -73.30 -8.15 -92.00
N GLN A 39 -73.16 -7.38 -93.08
CA GLN A 39 -71.87 -6.84 -93.48
C GLN A 39 -71.37 -5.73 -92.56
N LYS A 40 -72.26 -4.93 -91.95
CA LYS A 40 -71.91 -3.97 -90.89
C LYS A 40 -71.43 -4.70 -89.63
N GLU A 41 -72.16 -5.71 -89.18
CA GLU A 41 -71.83 -6.52 -88.00
C GLU A 41 -70.53 -7.29 -88.19
N LYS A 42 -70.30 -7.88 -89.38
CA LYS A 42 -69.01 -8.48 -89.77
C LYS A 42 -67.85 -7.50 -89.61
N ASN A 43 -67.97 -6.30 -90.19
CA ASN A 43 -66.92 -5.28 -90.11
C ASN A 43 -66.66 -4.81 -88.65
N GLU A 44 -67.71 -4.80 -87.80
CA GLU A 44 -67.57 -4.45 -86.39
C GLU A 44 -66.91 -5.59 -85.57
N LEU A 45 -67.24 -6.84 -85.86
CA LEU A 45 -66.59 -8.03 -85.30
C LEU A 45 -65.11 -8.14 -85.72
N GLU A 46 -64.79 -7.85 -86.99
CA GLU A 46 -63.41 -7.82 -87.48
C GLU A 46 -62.59 -6.74 -86.78
N ARG A 47 -63.14 -5.54 -86.57
CA ARG A 47 -62.49 -4.50 -85.74
C ARG A 47 -62.31 -4.91 -84.27
N LYS A 48 -63.31 -5.58 -83.67
CA LYS A 48 -63.19 -6.08 -82.30
C LYS A 48 -62.11 -7.16 -82.18
N LEU A 49 -61.98 -8.03 -83.19
CA LEU A 49 -60.91 -9.03 -83.29
C LEU A 49 -59.54 -8.39 -83.44
N GLU A 50 -59.40 -7.34 -84.27
CA GLU A 50 -58.17 -6.57 -84.44
C GLU A 50 -57.72 -5.94 -83.11
N VAL A 51 -58.62 -5.21 -82.44
CA VAL A 51 -58.32 -4.58 -81.12
C VAL A 51 -58.02 -5.63 -80.03
N LEU A 52 -58.70 -6.78 -80.02
CA LEU A 52 -58.36 -7.87 -79.09
C LEU A 52 -56.99 -8.47 -79.40
N ALA A 53 -56.65 -8.67 -80.68
CA ALA A 53 -55.37 -9.24 -81.07
C ALA A 53 -54.20 -8.31 -80.71
N ASP A 54 -54.36 -7.00 -80.90
CA ASP A 54 -53.36 -6.01 -80.48
C ASP A 54 -53.24 -5.94 -78.95
N LYS A 55 -54.36 -5.99 -78.22
CA LYS A 55 -54.32 -6.00 -76.76
C LYS A 55 -53.72 -7.29 -76.17
N ILE A 56 -53.86 -8.42 -76.86
CA ILE A 56 -53.17 -9.67 -76.51
C ILE A 56 -51.66 -9.56 -76.77
N ARG A 57 -51.21 -8.80 -77.77
CA ARG A 57 -49.77 -8.51 -77.97
C ARG A 57 -49.25 -7.62 -76.85
N GLU A 58 -49.92 -6.49 -76.60
CA GLU A 58 -49.63 -5.54 -75.51
C GLU A 58 -49.47 -6.27 -74.17
N TYR A 59 -50.45 -7.09 -73.78
CA TYR A 59 -50.37 -7.85 -72.52
C TYR A 59 -49.25 -8.89 -72.47
N ARG A 60 -48.78 -9.43 -73.59
CA ARG A 60 -47.64 -10.37 -73.61
C ARG A 60 -46.32 -9.64 -73.50
N ASP A 61 -46.18 -8.50 -74.18
CA ASP A 61 -45.02 -7.62 -74.05
C ASP A 61 -44.92 -7.07 -72.61
N ASP A 62 -46.05 -6.69 -72.00
CA ASP A 62 -46.15 -6.32 -70.58
C ASP A 62 -45.80 -7.48 -69.64
N GLU A 63 -46.29 -8.70 -69.91
CA GLU A 63 -46.00 -9.89 -69.09
C GLU A 63 -44.50 -10.23 -69.09
N ASP A 64 -43.85 -10.12 -70.25
CA ASP A 64 -42.41 -10.37 -70.38
C ASP A 64 -41.58 -9.24 -69.73
N ALA A 65 -41.99 -7.97 -69.89
CA ALA A 65 -41.40 -6.86 -69.14
C ALA A 65 -41.55 -7.02 -67.60
N LEU A 66 -42.69 -7.55 -67.13
CA LEU A 66 -42.92 -7.83 -65.72
C LEU A 66 -42.03 -8.97 -65.20
N LYS A 67 -41.84 -10.03 -65.99
CA LYS A 67 -40.90 -11.13 -65.67
C LYS A 67 -39.47 -10.61 -65.56
N ASP A 68 -39.03 -9.80 -66.51
CA ASP A 68 -37.69 -9.20 -66.49
C ASP A 68 -37.50 -8.29 -65.28
N ALA A 69 -38.49 -7.47 -64.94
CA ALA A 69 -38.48 -6.64 -63.74
C ALA A 69 -38.42 -7.48 -62.45
N LEU A 70 -39.17 -8.59 -62.37
CA LEU A 70 -39.15 -9.51 -61.23
C LEU A 70 -37.80 -10.23 -61.10
N LEU A 71 -37.22 -10.71 -62.21
CA LEU A 71 -35.89 -11.34 -62.23
C LEU A 71 -34.78 -10.35 -61.84
N LEU A 72 -34.86 -9.11 -62.32
CA LEU A 72 -33.95 -8.04 -61.93
C LEU A 72 -34.07 -7.71 -60.44
N ALA A 73 -35.29 -7.55 -59.93
CA ALA A 73 -35.55 -7.29 -58.51
C ALA A 73 -35.08 -8.45 -57.62
N GLN A 74 -35.31 -9.71 -58.03
CA GLN A 74 -34.82 -10.89 -57.31
C GLN A 74 -33.28 -10.93 -57.29
N LYS A 75 -32.63 -10.68 -58.43
CA LYS A 75 -31.17 -10.63 -58.54
C LYS A 75 -30.58 -9.51 -57.67
N GLN A 76 -31.18 -8.32 -57.70
CA GLN A 76 -30.75 -7.17 -56.91
C GLN A 76 -30.99 -7.38 -55.41
N GLY A 77 -32.12 -7.98 -55.02
CA GLY A 77 -32.38 -8.37 -53.63
C GLY A 77 -31.36 -9.38 -53.10
N ASN A 78 -31.04 -10.42 -53.88
CA ASN A 78 -30.00 -11.39 -53.54
C ASN A 78 -28.61 -10.73 -53.45
N GLN A 79 -28.29 -9.80 -54.36
CA GLN A 79 -27.04 -9.05 -54.32
C GLN A 79 -26.94 -8.20 -53.05
N ILE A 80 -27.96 -7.41 -52.72
CA ILE A 80 -28.01 -6.59 -51.49
C ILE A 80 -27.86 -7.46 -50.24
N VAL A 81 -28.53 -8.61 -50.18
CA VAL A 81 -28.42 -9.55 -49.05
C VAL A 81 -26.99 -10.11 -48.92
N ASN A 82 -26.35 -10.48 -50.04
CA ASN A 82 -24.99 -11.02 -50.03
C ASN A 82 -23.95 -9.96 -49.70
N GLU A 83 -24.07 -8.75 -50.27
CA GLU A 83 -23.20 -7.61 -49.94
C GLU A 83 -23.35 -7.20 -48.48
N SER A 84 -24.58 -7.15 -47.95
CA SER A 84 -24.84 -6.84 -46.53
C SER A 84 -24.24 -7.89 -45.59
N LYS A 85 -24.33 -9.18 -45.95
CA LYS A 85 -23.69 -10.27 -45.19
C LYS A 85 -22.17 -10.15 -45.22
N ALA A 86 -21.57 -9.98 -46.40
CA ALA A 86 -20.13 -9.84 -46.56
C ALA A 86 -19.58 -8.60 -45.82
N ALA A 87 -20.30 -7.47 -45.87
CA ALA A 87 -19.96 -6.26 -45.14
C ALA A 87 -20.06 -6.47 -43.61
N ALA A 88 -21.10 -7.16 -43.12
CA ALA A 88 -21.26 -7.48 -41.71
C ALA A 88 -20.20 -8.48 -41.20
N GLU A 89 -19.83 -9.48 -42.00
CA GLU A 89 -18.75 -10.43 -41.70
C GLU A 89 -17.39 -9.73 -41.68
N LYS A 90 -17.11 -8.87 -42.66
CA LYS A 90 -15.91 -8.03 -42.68
C LYS A 90 -15.82 -7.12 -41.45
N LEU A 91 -16.91 -6.41 -41.11
CA LEU A 91 -16.95 -5.56 -39.94
C LEU A 91 -16.74 -6.35 -38.64
N ARG A 92 -17.31 -7.56 -38.52
CA ARG A 92 -17.06 -8.46 -37.38
C ARG A 92 -15.61 -8.92 -37.31
N ALA A 93 -15.00 -9.28 -38.43
CA ALA A 93 -13.59 -9.69 -38.47
C ALA A 93 -12.65 -8.53 -38.11
N GLU A 94 -12.90 -7.33 -38.64
CA GLU A 94 -12.12 -6.12 -38.35
C GLU A 94 -12.28 -5.67 -36.89
N THR A 95 -13.51 -5.66 -36.35
CA THR A 95 -13.75 -5.31 -34.94
C THR A 95 -13.18 -6.36 -33.99
N GLN A 96 -13.30 -7.66 -34.28
CA GLN A 96 -12.67 -8.70 -33.46
C GLN A 96 -11.15 -8.57 -33.48
N ALA A 97 -10.52 -8.37 -34.65
CA ALA A 97 -9.08 -8.18 -34.76
C ALA A 97 -8.59 -6.91 -34.02
N ALA A 98 -9.37 -5.82 -34.06
CA ALA A 98 -9.07 -4.60 -33.32
C ALA A 98 -9.20 -4.81 -31.80
N VAL A 99 -10.24 -5.51 -31.33
CA VAL A 99 -10.42 -5.88 -29.91
C VAL A 99 -9.30 -6.79 -29.45
N ASP A 100 -8.96 -7.84 -30.18
CA ASP A 100 -7.88 -8.78 -29.84
C ASP A 100 -6.52 -8.07 -29.78
N LYS A 101 -6.26 -7.14 -30.71
CA LYS A 101 -5.06 -6.30 -30.70
C LYS A 101 -5.03 -5.40 -29.45
N GLN A 102 -6.12 -4.69 -29.16
CA GLN A 102 -6.20 -3.81 -28.00
C GLN A 102 -6.08 -4.60 -26.68
N LEU A 103 -6.64 -5.81 -26.61
CA LEU A 103 -6.57 -6.69 -25.45
C LEU A 103 -5.12 -7.17 -25.24
N LYS A 104 -4.42 -7.60 -26.29
CA LYS A 104 -2.97 -7.92 -26.23
C LYS A 104 -2.12 -6.72 -25.80
N GLU A 105 -2.30 -5.56 -26.42
CA GLU A 105 -1.58 -4.34 -26.04
C GLU A 105 -1.85 -3.94 -24.59
N THR A 106 -3.07 -4.13 -24.09
CA THR A 106 -3.44 -3.82 -22.70
C THR A 106 -2.86 -4.84 -21.73
N GLN A 107 -2.85 -6.12 -22.10
CA GLN A 107 -2.23 -7.19 -21.33
C GLN A 107 -0.71 -7.00 -21.24
N GLU A 108 -0.01 -6.75 -22.35
CA GLU A 108 1.43 -6.46 -22.33
C GLU A 108 1.78 -5.22 -21.49
N LYS A 109 0.92 -4.19 -21.49
CA LYS A 109 1.09 -3.00 -20.63
C LYS A 109 0.87 -3.35 -19.16
N ALA A 110 -0.15 -4.16 -18.84
CA ALA A 110 -0.41 -4.63 -17.49
C ALA A 110 0.74 -5.52 -16.96
N ASP A 111 1.21 -6.47 -17.75
CA ASP A 111 2.33 -7.36 -17.42
C ASP A 111 3.64 -6.59 -17.21
N LYS A 112 3.90 -5.54 -18.00
CA LYS A 112 5.04 -4.63 -17.76
C LYS A 112 4.88 -3.85 -16.45
N ILE A 113 3.70 -3.27 -16.19
CA ILE A 113 3.45 -2.53 -14.94
C ILE A 113 3.59 -3.45 -13.72
N THR A 114 3.12 -4.70 -13.78
CA THR A 114 3.28 -5.64 -12.66
C THR A 114 4.74 -6.05 -12.50
N SER A 115 5.46 -6.33 -13.58
CA SER A 115 6.91 -6.64 -13.54
C SER A 115 7.74 -5.49 -12.98
N ASP A 116 7.52 -4.26 -13.46
CA ASP A 116 8.21 -3.05 -13.00
C ASP A 116 7.91 -2.76 -11.51
N ALA A 117 6.67 -2.97 -11.07
CA ALA A 117 6.28 -2.83 -9.67
C ALA A 117 6.93 -3.90 -8.77
N ASP A 118 6.99 -5.14 -9.25
CA ASP A 118 7.65 -6.27 -8.59
C ASP A 118 9.16 -6.04 -8.43
N GLU A 119 9.83 -5.58 -9.50
CA GLU A 119 11.25 -5.22 -9.48
C GLU A 119 11.52 -4.02 -8.58
N TYR A 120 10.68 -2.99 -8.62
CA TYR A 120 10.77 -1.85 -7.72
C TYR A 120 10.61 -2.27 -6.26
N ALA A 121 9.63 -3.12 -5.93
CA ALA A 121 9.44 -3.65 -4.59
C ALA A 121 10.62 -4.51 -4.12
N LYS A 122 11.16 -5.38 -4.99
CA LYS A 122 12.37 -6.20 -4.72
C LYS A 122 13.60 -5.31 -4.49
N ARG A 123 13.76 -4.23 -5.26
CA ARG A 123 14.86 -3.27 -5.06
C ARG A 123 14.71 -2.50 -3.76
N MET A 124 13.53 -1.95 -3.47
CA MET A 124 13.28 -1.19 -2.25
C MET A 124 13.44 -2.03 -0.98
N THR A 125 12.96 -3.28 -0.99
CA THR A 125 13.15 -4.20 0.15
C THR A 125 14.62 -4.61 0.31
N LYS A 126 15.34 -4.90 -0.78
CA LYS A 126 16.78 -5.15 -0.74
C LYS A 126 17.56 -3.95 -0.18
N GLU A 127 17.31 -2.74 -0.68
CA GLU A 127 17.97 -1.52 -0.19
C GLU A 127 17.64 -1.24 1.29
N ALA A 128 16.39 -1.44 1.71
CA ALA A 128 16.00 -1.28 3.11
C ALA A 128 16.73 -2.29 4.01
N ASN A 129 16.80 -3.56 3.61
CA ASN A 129 17.51 -4.61 4.33
C ASN A 129 19.02 -4.32 4.41
N GLU A 130 19.66 -3.91 3.30
CA GLU A 130 21.08 -3.55 3.29
C GLU A 130 21.40 -2.33 4.18
N ARG A 131 20.50 -1.34 4.24
CA ARG A 131 20.63 -0.19 5.15
C ARG A 131 20.45 -0.59 6.61
N ALA A 132 19.48 -1.46 6.91
CA ALA A 132 19.27 -2.01 8.25
C ALA A 132 20.48 -2.85 8.71
N ASP A 133 21.00 -3.74 7.85
CA ASP A 133 22.19 -4.55 8.12
C ASP A 133 23.42 -3.68 8.42
N LYS A 134 23.64 -2.61 7.65
CA LYS A 134 24.73 -1.66 7.91
C LYS A 134 24.56 -0.99 9.28
N LEU A 135 23.38 -0.47 9.58
CA LEU A 135 23.09 0.17 10.87
C LEU A 135 23.29 -0.79 12.05
N VAL A 136 22.85 -2.05 11.93
CA VAL A 136 23.05 -3.09 12.95
C VAL A 136 24.52 -3.45 13.11
N ARG A 137 25.30 -3.54 12.02
CA ARG A 137 26.75 -3.79 12.08
C ARG A 137 27.50 -2.63 12.74
N GLU A 138 27.18 -1.38 12.39
CA GLU A 138 27.77 -0.19 13.01
C GLU A 138 27.42 -0.07 14.50
N ALA A 139 26.17 -0.34 14.88
CA ALA A 139 25.74 -0.35 16.27
C ALA A 139 26.45 -1.45 17.09
N ARG A 140 26.63 -2.64 16.51
CA ARG A 140 27.39 -3.74 17.14
C ARG A 140 28.87 -3.40 17.30
N ALA A 141 29.52 -2.86 16.26
CA ALA A 141 30.93 -2.46 16.34
C ALA A 141 31.16 -1.41 17.44
N LYS A 142 30.27 -0.41 17.55
CA LYS A 142 30.32 0.59 18.64
C LYS A 142 30.06 -0.03 20.02
N ALA A 143 29.16 -1.01 20.12
CA ALA A 143 28.96 -1.75 21.37
C ALA A 143 30.21 -2.57 21.76
N ASP A 144 30.85 -3.26 20.81
CA ASP A 144 32.09 -4.01 21.02
C ASP A 144 33.26 -3.10 21.44
N GLU A 145 33.35 -1.88 20.87
CA GLU A 145 34.32 -0.86 21.29
C GLU A 145 34.09 -0.41 22.75
N ILE A 146 32.84 -0.10 23.12
CA ILE A 146 32.47 0.27 24.49
C ILE A 146 32.79 -0.88 25.46
N ASP A 147 32.43 -2.12 25.10
CA ASP A 147 32.73 -3.31 25.89
C ASP A 147 34.23 -3.52 26.09
N GLN A 148 35.05 -3.29 25.07
CA GLN A 148 36.51 -3.36 25.18
C GLN A 148 37.07 -2.25 26.08
N MET A 149 36.56 -1.03 25.99
CA MET A 149 36.95 0.06 26.89
C MET A 149 36.56 -0.23 28.34
N MET A 150 35.33 -0.71 28.58
CA MET A 150 34.83 -1.08 29.90
C MET A 150 35.61 -2.26 30.50
N LYS A 151 35.98 -3.27 29.71
CA LYS A 151 36.86 -4.37 30.14
C LYS A 151 38.23 -3.87 30.58
N LYS A 152 38.90 -3.03 29.77
CA LYS A 152 40.19 -2.41 30.11
C LYS A 152 40.11 -1.58 31.40
N GLN A 153 39.08 -0.75 31.53
CA GLN A 153 38.85 0.04 32.75
C GLN A 153 38.63 -0.86 33.97
N THR A 154 37.82 -1.92 33.83
CA THR A 154 37.57 -2.89 34.91
C THR A 154 38.83 -3.63 35.32
N GLU A 155 39.67 -4.04 34.36
CA GLU A 155 40.95 -4.71 34.60
C GLU A 155 41.95 -3.78 35.32
N ILE A 156 42.00 -2.49 34.97
CA ILE A 156 42.80 -1.49 35.69
C ILE A 156 42.31 -1.35 37.14
N GLN A 157 41.00 -1.20 37.36
CA GLN A 157 40.42 -1.11 38.72
C GLN A 157 40.67 -2.38 39.54
N GLN A 158 40.52 -3.56 38.95
CA GLN A 158 40.84 -4.83 39.60
C GLN A 158 42.33 -4.93 39.97
N ASN A 159 43.24 -4.52 39.09
CA ASN A 159 44.68 -4.49 39.39
C ASN A 159 45.03 -3.53 40.54
N ILE A 160 44.41 -2.35 40.60
CA ILE A 160 44.59 -1.40 41.71
C ILE A 160 44.04 -1.98 43.03
N LEU A 161 42.86 -2.60 43.00
CA LEU A 161 42.27 -3.25 44.17
C LEU A 161 43.09 -4.47 44.64
N GLN A 162 43.70 -5.23 43.72
CA GLN A 162 44.60 -6.33 44.08
C GLN A 162 45.91 -5.83 44.69
N LYS A 163 46.51 -4.75 44.15
CA LYS A 163 47.74 -4.15 44.71
C LYS A 163 47.50 -3.59 46.11
N THR A 164 46.47 -2.77 46.27
CA THR A 164 46.13 -2.17 47.58
C THR A 164 45.76 -3.23 48.63
N ARG A 165 45.09 -4.33 48.25
CA ARG A 165 44.91 -5.49 49.15
C ARG A 165 46.23 -6.13 49.55
N LYS A 166 47.13 -6.41 48.60
CA LYS A 166 48.46 -6.97 48.91
C LYS A 166 49.27 -6.05 49.82
N GLU A 167 49.28 -4.74 49.56
CA GLU A 167 49.96 -3.75 50.40
C GLU A 167 49.37 -3.70 51.82
N ALA A 168 48.04 -3.82 51.96
CA ALA A 168 47.38 -3.90 53.26
C ALA A 168 47.70 -5.22 54.01
N ASP A 169 47.73 -6.35 53.30
CA ASP A 169 48.12 -7.65 53.86
C ASP A 169 49.61 -7.66 54.26
N GLU A 170 50.49 -7.07 53.45
CA GLU A 170 51.89 -6.87 53.77
C GLU A 170 52.06 -5.96 54.99
N TYR A 171 51.34 -4.83 55.05
CA TYR A 171 51.35 -3.95 56.21
C TYR A 171 50.89 -4.68 57.47
N ARG A 172 49.77 -5.41 57.40
CA ARG A 172 49.26 -6.28 58.47
C ARG A 172 50.33 -7.30 58.90
N ASN A 173 51.00 -7.96 57.97
CA ASN A 173 52.04 -8.96 58.26
C ASN A 173 53.30 -8.33 58.87
N ARG A 174 53.73 -7.15 58.41
CA ARG A 174 54.82 -6.37 59.02
C ARG A 174 54.46 -5.98 60.46
N LEU A 175 53.23 -5.49 60.68
CA LEU A 175 52.71 -5.12 62.00
C LEU A 175 52.68 -6.35 62.94
N LEU A 176 52.13 -7.48 62.49
CA LEU A 176 52.10 -8.74 63.24
C LEU A 176 53.50 -9.28 63.54
N THR A 177 54.46 -9.08 62.64
CA THR A 177 55.86 -9.49 62.85
C THR A 177 56.54 -8.60 63.89
N ALA A 178 56.32 -7.28 63.84
CA ALA A 178 56.80 -6.36 64.87
C ALA A 178 56.17 -6.64 66.24
N TYR A 179 54.86 -6.93 66.30
CA TYR A 179 54.23 -7.35 67.56
C TYR A 179 54.81 -8.67 68.09
N LYS A 180 55.08 -9.66 67.22
CA LYS A 180 55.74 -10.92 67.62
C LYS A 180 57.15 -10.66 68.17
N SER A 181 57.98 -9.87 67.50
CA SER A 181 59.33 -9.58 67.99
C SER A 181 59.32 -8.75 69.28
N HIS A 182 58.35 -7.85 69.46
CA HIS A 182 58.12 -7.19 70.75
C HIS A 182 57.71 -8.18 71.84
N MET A 183 56.83 -9.14 71.55
CA MET A 183 56.48 -10.20 72.51
C MET A 183 57.67 -11.11 72.84
N ASP A 184 58.51 -11.47 71.85
CA ASP A 184 59.73 -12.26 72.08
C ASP A 184 60.76 -11.52 72.93
N LEU A 185 60.90 -10.19 72.75
CA LEU A 185 61.75 -9.35 73.59
C LEU A 185 61.21 -9.26 75.02
N ILE A 186 59.89 -9.11 75.19
CA ILE A 186 59.22 -9.12 76.51
C ILE A 186 59.34 -10.49 77.18
N ALA A 187 59.28 -11.59 76.43
CA ALA A 187 59.48 -12.94 76.95
C ALA A 187 60.95 -13.22 77.36
N LYS A 188 61.92 -12.49 76.80
CA LYS A 188 63.36 -12.57 77.15
C LYS A 188 63.81 -11.58 78.22
N LEU A 189 62.99 -10.60 78.57
CA LEU A 189 63.27 -9.65 79.65
C LEU A 189 63.56 -10.29 81.04
N PRO A 190 63.06 -11.50 81.40
CA PRO A 190 63.44 -12.18 82.64
C PRO A 190 64.93 -12.58 82.73
N GLU A 191 65.66 -12.77 81.62
CA GLU A 191 67.09 -13.15 81.64
C GLU A 191 68.06 -11.96 81.54
N MET A 192 67.59 -10.77 81.14
CA MET A 192 68.43 -9.56 80.98
C MET A 192 68.44 -8.64 82.21
N CYS A 193 67.67 -8.97 83.25
CA CYS A 193 67.58 -8.21 84.51
C CYS A 193 68.19 -8.93 85.72
N GLU A 194 68.97 -9.99 85.52
CA GLU A 194 69.79 -10.61 86.58
C GLU A 194 71.25 -10.13 86.52
N ASN A 195 71.53 -8.98 87.14
CA ASN A 195 72.90 -8.59 87.46
C ASN A 195 73.46 -9.55 88.53
N GLU A 196 74.59 -10.25 88.27
CA GLU A 196 75.22 -11.14 89.25
C GLU A 196 75.56 -10.44 90.58
N TYR A 197 75.77 -9.12 90.52
CA TYR A 197 75.95 -8.24 91.67
C TYR A 197 74.80 -8.35 92.70
N ILE A 198 73.57 -8.59 92.27
CA ILE A 198 72.40 -8.74 93.16
C ILE A 198 72.42 -10.11 93.83
N LYS A 199 72.90 -11.17 93.17
CA LYS A 199 73.03 -12.50 93.78
C LYS A 199 74.09 -12.52 94.89
N GLN A 200 75.23 -11.87 94.66
CA GLN A 200 76.32 -11.78 95.65
C GLN A 200 75.93 -10.88 96.83
N THR A 201 75.32 -9.72 96.57
CA THR A 201 74.89 -8.81 97.65
C THR A 201 73.70 -9.32 98.45
N ALA A 202 72.72 -10.00 97.83
CA ALA A 202 71.61 -10.64 98.55
C ALA A 202 72.10 -11.73 99.51
N ALA A 203 73.01 -12.61 99.07
CA ALA A 203 73.58 -13.67 99.91
C ALA A 203 74.37 -13.13 101.12
N GLU A 204 75.01 -11.95 100.99
CA GLU A 204 75.78 -11.32 102.07
C GLU A 204 74.91 -10.44 102.98
N VAL A 205 73.83 -9.86 102.47
CA VAL A 205 72.79 -9.18 103.26
C VAL A 205 71.98 -10.19 104.07
N GLU A 206 71.52 -11.29 103.50
CA GLU A 206 70.77 -12.35 104.21
C GLU A 206 71.57 -12.93 105.38
N LYS A 207 72.90 -13.08 105.21
CA LYS A 207 73.82 -13.52 106.27
C LYS A 207 73.97 -12.51 107.41
N ARG A 208 73.88 -11.20 107.13
CA ARG A 208 73.86 -10.11 108.14
C ARG A 208 72.48 -9.88 108.74
N GLU A 209 71.41 -10.12 108.01
CA GLU A 209 70.04 -10.02 108.50
C GLU A 209 69.67 -11.20 109.39
N ALA A 210 70.22 -12.40 109.16
CA ALA A 210 70.13 -13.51 110.11
C ALA A 210 70.79 -13.22 111.48
N GLU A 211 71.82 -12.36 111.53
CA GLU A 211 72.39 -11.87 112.80
C GLU A 211 71.57 -10.73 113.40
N ARG A 212 71.09 -9.77 112.58
CA ARG A 212 70.29 -8.63 113.08
C ARG A 212 68.86 -9.00 113.48
N ALA A 213 68.27 -10.04 112.89
CA ALA A 213 66.95 -10.57 113.27
C ALA A 213 66.94 -11.17 114.69
N LYS A 214 68.09 -11.55 115.25
CA LYS A 214 68.22 -11.92 116.67
C LYS A 214 68.25 -10.71 117.62
N ALA A 215 68.39 -9.49 117.11
CA ALA A 215 68.54 -8.27 117.91
C ALA A 215 67.35 -7.30 117.84
N ALA A 216 66.47 -7.41 116.84
CA ALA A 216 65.39 -6.43 116.58
C ALA A 216 64.01 -6.83 117.14
N ALA A 217 63.94 -7.79 118.06
CA ALA A 217 62.69 -8.15 118.75
C ALA A 217 62.31 -7.14 119.85
N LYS A 218 61.99 -5.88 119.48
CA LYS A 218 61.37 -4.87 120.36
C LYS A 218 60.83 -3.64 119.60
N GLN A 219 59.49 -3.51 119.60
CA GLN A 219 58.71 -2.24 119.60
C GLN A 219 58.84 -1.28 118.37
N ALA A 220 57.91 -0.37 118.07
CA ALA A 220 56.44 -0.36 118.25
C ALA A 220 55.79 0.80 117.44
N ALA A 221 54.60 0.55 116.87
CA ALA A 221 53.42 1.44 116.74
C ALA A 221 53.44 2.83 116.00
N ALA A 222 52.31 3.04 115.28
CA ALA A 222 51.50 4.28 115.11
C ALA A 222 51.78 5.35 113.99
N LYS A 223 50.88 5.33 112.98
CA LYS A 223 50.01 6.39 112.34
C LYS A 223 50.13 7.88 112.80
N PRO A 224 49.62 8.92 112.06
CA PRO A 224 48.58 8.92 111.00
C PRO A 224 48.80 9.86 109.76
N ALA A 225 47.72 10.12 109.00
CA ALA A 225 47.49 10.94 107.77
C ALA A 225 47.63 12.49 107.95
N PRO A 226 47.38 13.43 106.97
CA PRO A 226 46.63 13.32 105.70
C PRO A 226 47.11 14.12 104.43
N LYS A 227 46.28 14.05 103.37
CA LYS A 227 46.18 14.82 102.08
C LYS A 227 45.98 16.36 102.28
N PRO A 228 46.12 17.30 101.27
CA PRO A 228 45.28 17.33 100.02
C PRO A 228 45.75 18.13 98.75
N ALA A 229 44.88 18.13 97.71
CA ALA A 229 44.61 19.13 96.63
C ALA A 229 45.71 19.51 95.59
N GLU A 230 45.48 19.53 94.25
CA GLU A 230 44.61 20.37 93.36
C GLU A 230 45.17 21.79 93.09
N ALA A 231 45.02 22.47 91.93
CA ALA A 231 44.27 22.26 90.68
C ALA A 231 44.82 23.14 89.50
N ALA A 232 44.33 22.90 88.26
CA ALA A 232 44.17 23.85 87.13
C ALA A 232 45.44 24.58 86.56
N GLU A 233 45.44 25.28 85.40
CA GLU A 233 44.39 25.68 84.43
C GLU A 233 44.93 25.82 82.96
N LYS A 234 44.04 26.12 82.01
CA LYS A 234 44.19 26.30 80.53
C LYS A 234 44.32 27.83 80.18
N PRO A 235 44.12 28.38 78.95
CA PRO A 235 44.10 27.89 77.54
C PRO A 235 44.80 28.85 76.48
N ALA A 236 44.57 28.58 75.18
CA ALA A 236 44.58 29.49 73.98
C ALA A 236 45.92 30.08 73.45
N GLU A 237 46.32 29.88 72.18
CA GLU A 237 45.88 30.50 70.88
C GLU A 237 46.21 32.01 70.76
N PRO A 238 46.47 32.64 69.57
CA PRO A 238 45.70 32.44 68.31
C PRO A 238 46.38 32.79 66.93
N GLU A 239 45.55 32.86 65.86
CA GLU A 239 45.65 33.70 64.63
C GLU A 239 46.59 33.28 63.45
N LYS A 240 46.28 33.55 62.15
CA LYS A 240 45.24 34.41 61.50
C LYS A 240 44.98 34.00 60.02
N LYS A 241 43.69 34.05 59.57
CA LYS A 241 43.11 34.57 58.28
C LYS A 241 43.80 34.25 56.92
N SER A 242 43.14 34.07 55.76
CA SER A 242 41.73 34.13 55.26
C SER A 242 41.78 33.92 53.71
N SER A 243 40.76 33.54 52.91
CA SER A 243 39.38 33.02 53.05
C SER A 243 38.77 32.83 51.63
N VAL A 244 37.45 32.55 51.50
CA VAL A 244 36.56 32.77 50.30
C VAL A 244 36.72 31.77 49.12
N THR A 245 35.70 31.07 48.59
CA THR A 245 34.25 30.92 48.96
C THR A 245 33.64 29.64 48.35
N ALA A 246 32.70 29.02 49.09
CA ALA A 246 31.33 28.56 48.74
C ALA A 246 31.00 27.89 47.37
N GLY A 247 30.02 26.97 47.27
CA GLY A 247 29.15 26.36 48.30
C GLY A 247 27.97 25.56 47.71
N ALA A 248 27.22 24.90 48.60
CA ALA A 248 25.97 24.11 48.48
C ALA A 248 26.15 22.59 48.17
N VAL A 249 25.66 21.59 48.94
CA VAL A 249 24.37 21.38 49.66
C VAL A 249 23.22 21.21 48.63
N GLU A 250 22.47 20.10 48.52
CA GLU A 250 22.06 19.03 49.46
C GLU A 250 21.66 17.72 48.71
N GLU A 251 21.52 16.59 49.42
CA GLU A 251 20.82 15.35 48.96
C GLU A 251 19.51 15.11 49.79
N PRO A 252 18.78 13.98 49.71
CA PRO A 252 17.86 13.63 48.61
C PRO A 252 16.46 13.18 49.12
N PHE A 253 15.34 13.45 48.41
CA PHE A 253 14.08 12.71 48.68
C PHE A 253 13.14 12.54 47.47
N ARG A 254 12.48 11.39 47.41
CA ARG A 254 11.37 11.04 46.49
C ARG A 254 10.03 11.57 47.01
N THR A 255 9.12 11.96 46.11
CA THR A 255 7.69 11.51 46.13
C THR A 255 6.98 11.87 44.81
N ILE A 256 5.93 11.10 44.49
CA ILE A 256 4.99 11.31 43.37
C ILE A 256 3.64 11.75 43.96
N PRO A 257 2.83 12.55 43.24
CA PRO A 257 1.37 12.44 43.37
C PRO A 257 0.63 12.31 42.02
N GLU A 258 -0.44 11.52 42.00
CA GLU A 258 -1.41 11.40 40.90
C GLU A 258 -2.58 12.40 41.02
N ASP A 259 -3.12 12.76 39.86
CA ASP A 259 -4.49 13.18 39.51
C ASP A 259 -5.38 14.04 40.44
N LYS A 260 -5.87 15.15 39.84
CA LYS A 260 -7.30 15.54 39.88
C LYS A 260 -7.69 16.51 38.74
N LYS A 261 -8.63 16.07 37.91
CA LYS A 261 -9.44 16.90 36.97
C LYS A 261 -10.59 17.61 37.75
N PRO A 262 -11.25 18.70 37.26
CA PRO A 262 -11.94 18.70 35.96
C PRO A 262 -12.14 20.01 35.15
N ALA A 263 -12.42 19.80 33.85
CA ALA A 263 -13.40 20.47 32.97
C ALA A 263 -13.30 21.97 32.52
N SER A 264 -13.59 22.11 31.21
CA SER A 264 -14.07 23.28 30.44
C SER A 264 -13.07 24.38 30.04
N GLY A 265 -13.14 24.79 28.77
CA GLY A 265 -12.32 25.84 28.16
C GLY A 265 -11.74 25.40 26.80
N ASP A 266 -12.56 25.46 25.74
CA ASP A 266 -12.08 25.34 24.36
C ASP A 266 -11.17 26.52 24.01
N ASP A 267 -10.03 26.24 23.36
CA ASP A 267 -9.64 26.89 22.10
C ASP A 267 -8.26 26.39 21.62
N SER A 268 -8.26 25.64 20.51
CA SER A 268 -7.03 25.24 19.80
C SER A 268 -6.99 25.88 18.42
N PRO A 269 -6.14 26.89 18.17
CA PRO A 269 -5.84 27.31 16.81
C PRO A 269 -4.88 26.29 16.15
N PHE A 270 -5.09 26.02 14.86
CA PHE A 270 -4.27 25.21 13.92
C PHE A 270 -4.76 23.83 13.43
N PHE A 271 -6.06 23.53 13.48
CA PHE A 271 -6.66 22.65 12.45
C PHE A 271 -8.10 23.07 12.13
N ASN A 272 -8.33 23.62 10.93
CA ASN A 272 -9.68 23.79 10.39
C ASN A 272 -9.73 23.30 8.93
N ILE A 273 -10.15 22.04 8.78
CA ILE A 273 -10.47 21.43 7.49
C ILE A 273 -11.97 21.62 7.24
N ASN A 274 -12.36 22.76 6.65
CA ASN A 274 -13.60 22.80 5.86
C ASN A 274 -13.70 24.00 4.89
N SER A 275 -13.17 23.87 3.68
CA SER A 275 -13.52 24.77 2.57
C SER A 275 -13.37 24.10 1.21
N MET A 276 -14.34 23.26 0.83
CA MET A 276 -14.98 23.24 -0.50
C MET A 276 -15.86 22.00 -0.68
N LYS A 277 -17.19 22.16 -0.50
CA LYS A 277 -18.16 21.31 -1.17
C LYS A 277 -19.41 22.09 -1.57
N LYS A 278 -19.82 21.91 -2.83
CA LYS A 278 -21.01 22.44 -3.54
C LYS A 278 -20.94 23.87 -4.09
N ARG A 279 -20.79 23.96 -5.41
CA ARG A 279 -21.77 24.64 -6.28
C ARG A 279 -22.21 23.70 -7.42
N HIS A 280 -23.47 23.84 -7.80
CA HIS A 280 -24.26 23.22 -8.88
C HIS A 280 -23.48 22.93 -10.20
N THR A 281 -23.70 21.83 -10.96
CA THR A 281 -24.84 21.48 -11.86
C THR A 281 -25.26 22.67 -12.77
N THR A 282 -25.40 22.61 -14.09
CA THR A 282 -25.27 21.61 -15.17
C THR A 282 -24.32 22.20 -16.24
N ASP A 283 -23.86 21.52 -17.30
CA ASP A 283 -24.59 21.14 -18.52
C ASP A 283 -23.75 20.18 -19.39
N ILE A 284 -24.43 19.36 -20.20
CA ILE A 284 -23.83 18.49 -21.22
C ILE A 284 -24.25 19.04 -22.59
N PRO A 285 -23.33 19.43 -23.48
CA PRO A 285 -23.67 19.68 -24.88
C PRO A 285 -23.76 18.34 -25.64
N PHE A 286 -24.96 17.78 -25.67
CA PHE A 286 -25.36 16.88 -26.75
C PHE A 286 -25.98 17.77 -27.84
N ASP A 287 -25.30 17.91 -28.98
CA ASP A 287 -25.95 18.37 -30.22
C ASP A 287 -25.57 17.42 -31.35
N ASN A 288 -26.55 17.08 -32.18
CA ASN A 288 -26.51 15.98 -33.13
C ASN A 288 -27.41 16.30 -34.33
N GLY A 289 -26.80 16.66 -35.46
CA GLY A 289 -27.55 16.89 -36.71
C GLY A 289 -26.84 17.87 -37.63
N GLY A 290 -26.05 17.35 -38.58
CA GLY A 290 -25.33 18.16 -39.55
C GLY A 290 -26.20 18.87 -40.60
N ASN A 291 -25.54 19.67 -41.44
CA ASN A 291 -25.58 19.58 -42.92
C ASN A 291 -24.69 20.66 -43.57
N SER A 292 -24.45 20.50 -44.88
CA SER A 292 -24.09 21.52 -45.89
C SER A 292 -22.67 22.16 -45.90
N ASP A 293 -21.96 21.82 -46.98
CA ASP A 293 -21.23 22.70 -47.90
C ASP A 293 -19.93 23.41 -47.47
N LYS A 294 -18.78 22.81 -47.83
CA LYS A 294 -17.99 23.20 -49.04
C LYS A 294 -16.79 22.29 -49.32
#